data_AF-A0A9X3J1D2-F1
#
_entry.id   AF-A0A9X3J1D2-F1
#
_cell.length_a   1.000
_cell.length_b   1.000
_cell.length_c   1.000
_cell.angle_alpha   90.00
_cell.angle_beta   90.00
_cell.angle_gamma   90.00
#
_symmetry.space_group_name_H-M   'P 1'
#
loop_
_entity.id
_entity.type
_entity.pdbx_description
1 polymer ?
#
loop_
_entity_poly.entity_id
_entity_poly.type
_entity_poly.pdbx_seq_one_letter_code
_entity_poly.pdbx_strand_id
1 'polypeptide(L)'
;MSLVLLALMLVYGAMRSALWARGQWRFFRMRGDLPRAGAPAQAPAHLGDSLTRLLSHSHAGRVQLVASARQVTEVLVVDPDVAFGCVRDFRFRFALAGAWSAANAWLRAYDGLPEHEQRRLEEYGYTARQFGERRVELGRAVRRCVRAPALEPFPVADVTAVQQLVLALIRDLEACERALLAGAPEHPYRAVG
;
A
#
# COMPACT_ATOMS: atom_id res chain seq x y z
N MET A 1 -31.43 6.17 -35.35
CA MET A 1 -30.18 5.48 -35.01
C MET A 1 -29.95 4.38 -36.03
N SER A 2 -28.76 4.31 -36.66
CA SER A 2 -28.44 3.31 -37.69
C SER A 2 -28.29 1.91 -37.06
N LEU A 3 -28.79 0.86 -37.73
CA LEU A 3 -28.61 -0.55 -37.31
C LEU A 3 -27.12 -0.92 -37.15
N VAL A 4 -26.23 -0.26 -37.89
CA VAL A 4 -24.78 -0.41 -37.77
C VAL A 4 -24.26 0.06 -36.41
N LEU A 5 -24.75 1.21 -35.91
CA LEU A 5 -24.39 1.72 -34.59
C LEU A 5 -24.88 0.77 -33.48
N LEU A 6 -26.10 0.24 -33.62
CA LEU A 6 -26.66 -0.72 -32.67
C LEU A 6 -25.82 -2.01 -32.62
N ALA A 7 -25.47 -2.56 -33.79
CA ALA A 7 -24.63 -3.76 -33.89
C ALA A 7 -23.24 -3.53 -33.27
N LEU A 8 -22.60 -2.39 -33.53
CA LEU A 8 -21.31 -2.04 -32.95
C LEU A 8 -21.38 -1.90 -31.42
N MET A 9 -22.45 -1.29 -30.88
CA MET A 9 -22.64 -1.19 -29.43
C MET A 9 -22.86 -2.55 -28.77
N LEU A 10 -23.60 -3.45 -29.41
CA LEU A 10 -23.81 -4.81 -28.92
C LEU A 10 -22.51 -5.61 -28.91
N VAL A 11 -21.71 -5.55 -29.98
CA VAL A 11 -20.40 -6.22 -30.04
C VAL A 11 -19.46 -5.67 -28.98
N TYR A 12 -19.40 -4.34 -28.83
CA TYR A 12 -18.60 -3.69 -27.79
C TYR A 12 -19.03 -4.09 -26.37
N GLY A 13 -20.34 -4.09 -26.11
CA GLY A 13 -20.90 -4.51 -24.83
C GLY A 13 -20.56 -5.96 -24.51
N ALA A 14 -20.79 -6.88 -25.46
CA ALA A 14 -20.46 -8.29 -25.31
C ALA A 14 -18.97 -8.52 -25.04
N MET A 15 -18.09 -7.83 -25.78
CA MET A 15 -16.65 -7.87 -25.56
C MET A 15 -16.26 -7.40 -24.16
N ARG A 16 -16.80 -6.26 -23.69
CA ARG A 16 -16.51 -5.76 -22.34
C ARG A 16 -17.02 -6.71 -21.25
N SER A 17 -18.22 -7.25 -21.40
CA SER A 17 -18.78 -8.22 -20.46
C SER A 17 -17.92 -9.48 -20.37
N ALA A 18 -17.42 -9.99 -21.51
CA ALA A 18 -16.54 -11.14 -21.55
C ALA A 18 -15.18 -10.87 -20.86
N LEU A 19 -14.58 -9.70 -21.13
CA LEU A 19 -13.32 -9.28 -20.48
C LEU A 19 -13.50 -9.12 -18.97
N TRP A 20 -14.60 -8.51 -18.54
CA TRP A 20 -14.93 -8.35 -17.13
C TRP A 20 -15.13 -9.70 -16.44
N ALA A 21 -15.92 -10.62 -17.04
CA ALA A 21 -16.14 -11.96 -16.49
C ALA A 21 -14.83 -12.75 -16.38
N ARG A 22 -13.96 -12.65 -17.38
CA ARG A 22 -12.61 -13.21 -17.33
C ARG A 22 -11.78 -12.61 -16.19
N GLY A 23 -11.85 -11.30 -15.98
CA GLY A 23 -11.21 -10.60 -14.88
C GLY A 23 -11.69 -11.08 -13.51
N GLN A 24 -13.01 -11.19 -13.32
CA GLN A 24 -13.63 -11.72 -12.11
C GLN A 24 -13.17 -13.15 -11.81
N TRP A 25 -13.10 -14.01 -12.83
CA TRP A 25 -12.64 -15.37 -12.67
C TRP A 25 -11.15 -15.44 -12.28
N ARG A 26 -10.30 -14.60 -12.89
CA ARG A 26 -8.89 -14.48 -12.49
C ARG A 26 -8.76 -14.01 -11.05
N PHE A 27 -9.53 -13.00 -10.65
CA PHE A 27 -9.56 -12.50 -9.29
C PHE A 27 -9.96 -13.61 -8.31
N PHE A 28 -11.03 -14.35 -8.60
CA PHE A 28 -11.48 -15.45 -7.75
C PHE A 28 -10.40 -16.52 -7.55
N ARG A 29 -9.61 -16.82 -8.59
CA ARG A 29 -8.49 -17.76 -8.50
C ARG A 29 -7.32 -17.24 -7.66
N MET A 30 -6.97 -15.97 -7.79
CA MET A 30 -5.79 -15.39 -7.12
C MET A 30 -6.09 -14.72 -5.77
N ARG A 31 -7.36 -14.60 -5.36
CA ARG A 31 -7.75 -13.88 -4.12
C ARG A 31 -7.04 -14.43 -2.88
N GLY A 32 -6.64 -15.70 -2.92
CA GLY A 32 -5.84 -16.35 -1.90
C GLY A 32 -4.47 -15.72 -1.71
N ASP A 33 -3.84 -15.31 -2.81
CA ASP A 33 -2.45 -14.85 -2.89
C ASP A 33 -2.31 -13.33 -2.71
N LEU A 34 -3.44 -12.63 -2.55
CA LEU A 34 -3.43 -11.20 -2.31
C LEU A 34 -2.73 -10.86 -0.98
N PRO A 35 -2.00 -9.72 -0.90
CA PRO A 35 -1.35 -9.29 0.32
C PRO A 35 -2.32 -9.31 1.51
N ARG A 36 -1.84 -9.80 2.66
CA ARG A 36 -2.60 -9.84 3.91
C ARG A 36 -1.78 -9.19 5.00
N ALA A 37 -2.45 -8.40 5.84
CA ALA A 37 -1.82 -7.94 7.06
C ALA A 37 -1.75 -9.14 8.01
N GLY A 38 -0.55 -9.53 8.42
CA GLY A 38 -0.37 -10.41 9.58
C GLY A 38 -0.95 -9.78 10.85
N ALA A 39 -1.18 -10.60 11.88
CA ALA A 39 -1.73 -10.16 13.16
C ALA A 39 -0.89 -9.04 13.83
N PRO A 40 -1.49 -8.19 14.68
CA PRO A 40 -0.74 -7.26 15.51
C PRO A 40 0.20 -8.04 16.43
N ALA A 41 1.46 -7.58 16.54
CA ALA A 41 2.40 -8.12 17.50
C ALA A 41 2.19 -7.48 18.88
N GLN A 42 2.41 -8.26 19.93
CA GLN A 42 2.42 -7.72 21.30
C GLN A 42 3.70 -6.94 21.52
N ALA A 43 3.59 -5.72 22.07
CA ALA A 43 4.75 -4.89 22.35
C ALA A 43 5.60 -5.52 23.48
N PRO A 44 6.92 -5.70 23.26
CA PRO A 44 7.85 -6.03 24.33
C PRO A 44 7.75 -5.07 25.53
N ALA A 45 7.84 -5.60 26.74
CA ALA A 45 7.73 -4.81 27.98
C ALA A 45 8.84 -3.75 28.17
N HIS A 46 9.94 -3.85 27.43
CA HIS A 46 11.07 -2.92 27.49
C HIS A 46 10.95 -1.73 26.52
N LEU A 47 9.94 -1.75 25.64
CA LEU A 47 9.66 -0.61 24.75
C LEU A 47 9.04 0.51 25.57
N GLY A 48 9.56 1.73 25.40
CA GLY A 48 8.92 2.92 25.95
C GLY A 48 7.54 3.15 25.34
N ASP A 49 6.71 3.97 25.99
CA ASP A 49 5.35 4.28 25.54
C ASP A 49 5.32 4.84 24.10
N SER A 50 6.30 5.67 23.75
CA SER A 50 6.40 6.30 22.43
C SER A 50 6.65 5.27 21.32
N LEU A 51 7.58 4.33 21.53
CA LEU A 51 7.88 3.26 20.58
C LEU A 51 6.76 2.22 20.53
N THR A 52 6.08 1.96 21.65
CA THR A 52 4.87 1.12 21.69
C THR A 52 3.74 1.72 20.86
N ARG A 53 3.54 3.05 20.95
CA ARG A 53 2.59 3.77 20.08
C ARG A 53 3.04 3.74 18.63
N LEU A 54 4.34 3.87 18.34
CA LEU A 54 4.83 3.74 16.97
C LEU A 54 4.56 2.34 16.42
N LEU A 55 4.75 1.28 17.21
CA LEU A 55 4.48 -0.11 16.80
C LEU A 55 3.00 -0.29 16.42
N SER A 56 2.07 0.24 17.23
CA SER A 56 0.64 0.17 16.91
C SER A 56 0.27 1.00 15.68
N HIS A 57 0.87 2.19 15.52
CA HIS A 57 0.69 3.02 14.31
C HIS A 57 1.27 2.35 13.06
N SER A 58 2.41 1.66 13.18
CA SER A 58 3.02 0.90 12.10
C SER A 58 2.10 -0.21 11.63
N HIS A 59 1.56 -0.99 12.57
CA HIS A 59 0.61 -2.05 12.25
C HIS A 59 -0.67 -1.50 11.59
N ALA A 60 -1.26 -0.44 12.15
CA ALA A 60 -2.45 0.20 11.58
C ALA A 60 -2.19 0.76 10.16
N GLY A 61 -1.05 1.43 9.97
CA GLY A 61 -0.62 1.93 8.67
C GLY A 61 -0.41 0.79 7.66
N ARG A 62 0.19 -0.32 8.08
CA ARG A 62 0.41 -1.50 7.26
C ARG A 62 -0.90 -2.14 6.81
N VAL A 63 -1.89 -2.25 7.70
CA VAL A 63 -3.24 -2.73 7.35
C VAL A 63 -3.86 -1.88 6.24
N GLN A 64 -3.77 -0.55 6.35
CA GLN A 64 -4.31 0.37 5.35
C GLN A 64 -3.55 0.31 4.02
N LEU A 65 -2.22 0.21 4.05
CA LEU A 65 -1.41 0.03 2.84
C LEU A 65 -1.68 -1.31 2.15
N VAL A 66 -1.84 -2.39 2.92
CA VAL A 66 -2.24 -3.71 2.39
C VAL A 66 -3.61 -3.64 1.72
N ALA A 67 -4.60 -3.01 2.35
CA ALA A 67 -5.91 -2.82 1.75
C ALA A 67 -5.83 -2.04 0.43
N SER A 68 -5.00 -0.98 0.40
CA SER A 68 -4.75 -0.19 -0.81
C SER A 68 -4.07 -1.03 -1.90
N ALA A 69 -3.04 -1.81 -1.56
CA ALA A 69 -2.35 -2.69 -2.50
C ALA A 69 -3.30 -3.74 -3.09
N ARG A 70 -4.16 -4.35 -2.27
CA ARG A 70 -5.20 -5.30 -2.72
C ARG A 70 -6.15 -4.65 -3.72
N GLN A 71 -6.61 -3.43 -3.43
CA GLN A 71 -7.49 -2.68 -4.32
C GLN A 71 -6.83 -2.38 -5.67
N VAL A 72 -5.55 -1.98 -5.68
CA VAL A 72 -4.78 -1.78 -6.92
C VAL A 72 -4.66 -3.09 -7.70
N THR A 73 -4.32 -4.20 -7.03
CA THR A 73 -4.25 -5.53 -7.67
C THR A 73 -5.58 -5.97 -8.26
N GLU A 74 -6.69 -5.72 -7.56
CA GLU A 74 -8.02 -6.04 -8.05
C GLU A 74 -8.35 -5.27 -9.32
N VAL A 75 -8.08 -3.96 -9.33
CA VAL A 75 -8.29 -3.10 -10.49
C VAL A 75 -7.47 -3.61 -11.69
N LEU A 76 -6.19 -3.93 -11.49
CA LEU A 76 -5.31 -4.47 -12.54
C LEU A 76 -5.79 -5.81 -13.13
N VAL A 77 -6.68 -6.52 -12.45
CA VAL A 77 -7.17 -7.83 -12.90
C VAL A 77 -8.59 -7.78 -13.42
N VAL A 78 -9.43 -6.93 -12.85
CA VAL A 78 -10.87 -6.87 -13.12
C VAL A 78 -11.23 -5.78 -14.13
N ASP A 79 -10.46 -4.70 -14.22
CA ASP A 79 -10.76 -3.62 -15.17
C ASP A 79 -10.57 -4.14 -16.61
N PRO A 80 -11.64 -4.18 -17.43
CA PRO A 80 -11.55 -4.66 -18.80
C PRO A 80 -10.64 -3.77 -19.67
N ASP A 81 -10.42 -2.50 -19.29
CA ASP A 81 -9.55 -1.59 -20.04
C ASP A 81 -8.06 -1.92 -19.90
N VAL A 82 -7.69 -2.79 -18.95
CA VAL A 82 -6.31 -3.28 -18.79
C VAL A 82 -5.86 -4.03 -20.04
N ALA A 83 -6.78 -4.72 -20.73
CA ALA A 83 -6.50 -5.37 -22.01
C ALA A 83 -6.10 -4.37 -23.11
N PHE A 84 -6.48 -3.10 -22.96
CA PHE A 84 -6.11 -2.00 -23.84
C PHE A 84 -4.96 -1.14 -23.29
N GLY A 85 -4.26 -1.61 -22.24
CA GLY A 85 -3.08 -0.96 -21.68
C GLY A 85 -3.36 0.20 -20.72
N CYS A 86 -4.61 0.39 -20.29
CA CYS A 86 -4.97 1.46 -19.35
C CYS A 86 -5.92 1.00 -18.24
N VAL A 87 -6.03 1.81 -17.20
CA VAL A 87 -6.94 1.63 -16.08
C VAL A 87 -7.82 2.86 -15.99
N ARG A 88 -9.14 2.67 -16.02
CA ARG A 88 -10.13 3.75 -15.86
C ARG A 88 -10.91 3.62 -14.56
N ASP A 89 -10.76 2.50 -13.86
CA ASP A 89 -11.47 2.23 -12.63
C ASP A 89 -11.15 3.27 -11.53
N PHE A 90 -12.20 3.91 -11.02
CA PHE A 90 -12.10 4.93 -9.97
C PHE A 90 -11.52 4.36 -8.66
N ARG A 91 -11.64 3.05 -8.44
CA ARG A 91 -11.08 2.34 -7.28
C ARG A 91 -9.56 2.52 -7.18
N PHE A 92 -8.85 2.67 -8.30
CA PHE A 92 -7.42 2.99 -8.29
C PHE A 92 -7.15 4.33 -7.60
N ARG A 93 -7.95 5.37 -7.88
CA ARG A 93 -7.78 6.70 -7.30
C ARG A 93 -7.97 6.68 -5.79
N PHE A 94 -9.01 5.98 -5.32
CA PHE A 94 -9.25 5.79 -3.89
C PHE A 94 -8.13 5.01 -3.20
N ALA A 95 -7.65 3.93 -3.83
CA ALA A 95 -6.53 3.15 -3.30
C ALA A 95 -5.26 3.99 -3.17
N LEU A 96 -4.95 4.80 -4.19
CA LEU A 96 -3.80 5.70 -4.18
C LEU A 96 -3.92 6.77 -3.09
N ALA A 97 -5.09 7.38 -2.93
CA ALA A 97 -5.34 8.36 -1.86
C ALA A 97 -5.25 7.73 -0.46
N GLY A 98 -5.79 6.52 -0.29
CA GLY A 98 -5.70 5.74 0.95
C GLY A 98 -4.26 5.42 1.31
N ALA A 99 -3.47 4.91 0.36
CA ALA A 99 -2.05 4.62 0.57
C ALA A 99 -1.26 5.88 0.93
N TRP A 100 -1.53 7.00 0.26
CA TRP A 100 -0.90 8.28 0.56
C TRP A 100 -1.24 8.78 1.96
N SER A 101 -2.50 8.69 2.37
CA SER A 101 -2.93 9.08 3.71
C SER A 101 -2.23 8.25 4.79
N ALA A 102 -2.22 6.91 4.63
CA ALA A 102 -1.56 5.99 5.53
C ALA A 102 -0.05 6.28 5.66
N ALA A 103 0.63 6.49 4.53
CA ALA A 103 2.06 6.79 4.52
C ALA A 103 2.39 8.11 5.23
N ASN A 104 1.59 9.16 5.03
CA ASN A 104 1.80 10.43 5.74
C ASN A 104 1.47 10.31 7.23
N ALA A 105 0.44 9.55 7.59
CA ALA A 105 0.08 9.35 8.99
C ALA A 105 1.20 8.66 9.76
N TRP A 106 1.76 7.59 9.20
CA TRP A 106 2.89 6.90 9.82
C TRP A 106 4.13 7.78 9.91
N LEU A 107 4.48 8.50 8.83
CA LEU A 107 5.69 9.33 8.86
C LEU A 107 5.58 10.48 9.85
N ARG A 108 4.39 11.10 10.00
CA ARG A 108 4.15 12.07 11.07
C ARG A 108 4.30 11.47 12.47
N ALA A 109 3.90 10.21 12.65
CA ALA A 109 4.07 9.52 13.93
C ALA A 109 5.55 9.25 14.23
N TYR A 110 6.34 8.91 13.21
CA TYR A 110 7.80 8.78 13.32
C TYR A 110 8.47 10.12 13.62
N ASP A 111 8.18 11.16 12.83
CA ASP A 111 8.78 12.49 12.99
C ASP A 111 8.40 13.13 14.34
N GLY A 112 7.25 12.76 14.89
CA GLY A 112 6.78 13.18 16.21
C GLY A 112 7.44 12.44 17.39
N LEU A 113 8.29 11.44 17.14
CA LEU A 113 9.04 10.79 18.21
C LEU A 113 10.09 11.72 18.80
N PRO A 114 10.34 11.65 20.12
CA PRO A 114 11.50 12.30 20.72
C PRO A 114 12.81 11.85 20.05
N GLU A 115 13.77 12.77 19.90
CA GLU A 115 15.04 12.48 19.22
C GLU A 115 15.78 11.25 19.78
N HIS A 116 15.74 11.03 21.10
CA HIS A 116 16.37 9.88 21.72
C HIS A 116 15.71 8.55 21.33
N GLU A 117 14.40 8.53 21.11
CA GLU A 117 13.68 7.33 20.63
C GLU A 117 13.95 7.09 19.14
N GLN A 118 14.13 8.16 18.35
CA GLN A 118 14.55 8.03 16.96
C GLN A 118 15.95 7.40 16.88
N ARG A 119 16.93 7.89 17.67
CA ARG A 119 18.27 7.31 17.75
C ARG A 119 18.25 5.85 18.21
N ARG A 120 17.41 5.54 19.21
CA ARG A 120 17.23 4.16 19.68
C ARG A 120 16.67 3.24 18.59
N LEU A 121 15.78 3.74 17.74
CA LEU A 121 15.26 2.99 16.60
C LEU A 121 16.32 2.78 15.50
N GLU A 122 17.21 3.77 15.32
CA GLU A 122 18.40 3.63 14.45
C GLU A 122 19.39 2.59 14.98
N GLU A 123 19.60 2.53 16.30
CA GLU A 123 20.37 1.47 16.97
C GLU A 123 19.73 0.09 16.77
N TYR A 124 18.40 0.00 16.72
CA TYR A 124 17.66 -1.20 16.33
C TYR A 124 17.74 -1.50 14.82
N GLY A 125 18.50 -0.72 14.05
CA GLY A 125 18.78 -0.94 12.64
C GLY A 125 17.69 -0.41 11.70
N TYR A 126 16.82 0.50 12.16
CA TYR A 126 15.77 1.07 11.34
C TYR A 126 15.86 2.60 11.23
N THR A 127 15.70 3.11 10.01
CA THR A 127 15.58 4.54 9.71
C THR A 127 14.43 4.79 8.74
N ALA A 128 13.66 5.86 8.96
CA ALA A 128 12.54 6.24 8.10
C ALA A 128 12.97 6.88 6.76
N ARG A 129 14.27 7.03 6.48
CA ARG A 129 14.75 7.71 5.27
C ARG A 129 14.16 7.14 3.98
N GLN A 130 14.30 5.82 3.76
CA GLN A 130 13.79 5.17 2.55
C GLN A 130 12.26 5.26 2.45
N PHE A 131 11.57 5.16 3.60
CA PHE A 131 10.13 5.34 3.66
C PHE A 131 9.74 6.75 3.20
N GLY A 132 10.45 7.78 3.67
CA GLY A 132 10.25 9.17 3.27
C GLY A 132 10.46 9.41 1.77
N GLU A 133 11.51 8.84 1.19
CA GLU A 133 11.80 8.92 -0.25
C GLU A 133 10.67 8.29 -1.08
N ARG A 134 10.22 7.08 -0.71
CA ARG A 134 9.12 6.36 -1.38
C ARG A 134 7.78 7.07 -1.20
N ARG A 135 7.54 7.66 -0.02
CA ARG A 135 6.40 8.53 0.22
C ARG A 135 6.43 9.70 -0.76
N VAL A 136 7.54 10.44 -0.88
CA VAL A 136 7.64 11.56 -1.83
C VAL A 136 7.32 11.14 -3.27
N GLU A 137 7.80 9.97 -3.70
CA GLU A 137 7.47 9.39 -5.00
C GLU A 137 5.98 9.10 -5.15
N LEU A 138 5.35 8.49 -4.14
CA LEU A 138 3.92 8.21 -4.11
C LEU A 138 3.12 9.51 -4.23
N GLY A 139 3.58 10.58 -3.56
CA GLY A 139 3.00 11.91 -3.64
C GLY A 139 3.04 12.51 -5.06
N ARG A 140 4.06 12.17 -5.89
CA ARG A 140 4.08 12.58 -7.31
C ARG A 140 2.97 11.90 -8.09
N ALA A 141 2.74 10.62 -7.87
CA ALA A 141 1.64 9.87 -8.49
C ALA A 141 0.27 10.41 -8.07
N VAL A 142 0.08 10.72 -6.78
CA VAL A 142 -1.15 11.34 -6.25
C VAL A 142 -1.42 12.69 -6.92
N ARG A 143 -0.42 13.57 -7.02
CA ARG A 143 -0.59 14.88 -7.67
C ARG A 143 -0.97 14.75 -9.14
N ARG A 144 -0.41 13.78 -9.85
CA ARG A 144 -0.80 13.46 -11.24
C ARG A 144 -2.26 13.01 -11.28
N CYS A 145 -2.66 12.11 -10.39
CA CYS A 145 -4.02 11.58 -10.32
C CYS A 145 -5.08 12.63 -9.96
N VAL A 146 -4.79 13.54 -9.02
CA VAL A 146 -5.73 14.59 -8.59
C VAL A 146 -5.95 15.64 -9.68
N ARG A 147 -4.92 15.94 -10.48
CA ARG A 147 -5.01 16.88 -11.60
C ARG A 147 -5.65 16.28 -12.85
N ALA A 148 -5.80 14.96 -12.89
CA ALA A 148 -6.37 14.26 -14.02
C ALA A 148 -7.90 14.45 -14.07
N PRO A 149 -8.49 14.68 -15.27
CA PRO A 149 -9.94 14.71 -15.46
C PRO A 149 -10.64 13.46 -14.89
N ALA A 150 -11.95 13.56 -14.64
CA ALA A 150 -12.72 12.39 -14.25
C ALA A 150 -12.63 11.31 -15.35
N LEU A 151 -12.41 10.04 -14.95
CA LEU A 151 -12.25 8.89 -15.85
C LEU A 151 -11.04 8.94 -16.80
N GLU A 152 -10.07 9.85 -16.57
CA GLU A 152 -8.78 9.83 -17.26
C GLU A 152 -8.15 8.43 -17.17
N PRO A 153 -7.79 7.80 -18.30
CA PRO A 153 -7.12 6.50 -18.31
C PRO A 153 -5.69 6.61 -17.82
N PHE A 154 -5.33 5.80 -16.82
CA PHE A 154 -3.96 5.67 -16.34
C PHE A 154 -3.25 4.53 -17.06
N PRO A 155 -2.02 4.71 -17.57
CA PRO A 155 -1.26 3.60 -18.14
C PRO A 155 -1.09 2.45 -17.14
N VAL A 156 -1.24 1.21 -17.58
CA VAL A 156 -1.04 0.03 -16.72
C VAL A 156 0.36 0.03 -16.09
N ALA A 157 1.38 0.51 -16.82
CA ALA A 157 2.74 0.63 -16.31
C ALA A 157 2.83 1.58 -15.09
N ASP A 158 2.14 2.73 -15.15
CA ASP A 158 2.09 3.68 -14.04
C ASP A 158 1.37 3.08 -12.82
N VAL A 159 0.25 2.39 -13.04
CA VAL A 159 -0.51 1.72 -11.98
C VAL A 159 0.31 0.61 -11.33
N THR A 160 1.06 -0.15 -12.13
CA THR A 160 1.96 -1.21 -11.64
C THR A 160 3.12 -0.63 -10.83
N ALA A 161 3.71 0.49 -11.27
CA ALA A 161 4.75 1.18 -10.51
C ALA A 161 4.22 1.66 -9.15
N VAL A 162 3.00 2.22 -9.11
CA VAL A 162 2.33 2.58 -7.86
C VAL A 162 2.12 1.35 -6.97
N GLN A 163 1.68 0.23 -7.53
CA GLN A 163 1.52 -1.02 -6.77
C GLN A 163 2.84 -1.46 -6.12
N GLN A 164 3.93 -1.47 -6.88
CA GLN A 164 5.26 -1.82 -6.39
C GLN A 164 5.73 -0.89 -5.28
N LEU A 165 5.44 0.41 -5.42
CA LEU A 165 5.77 1.42 -4.42
C LEU A 165 4.99 1.22 -3.11
N VAL A 166 3.69 0.93 -3.19
CA VAL A 166 2.87 0.61 -2.01
C VAL A 166 3.36 -0.68 -1.34
N LEU A 167 3.73 -1.71 -2.11
CA LEU A 167 4.33 -2.93 -1.57
C LEU A 167 5.69 -2.68 -0.89
N ALA A 168 6.49 -1.73 -1.40
CA ALA A 168 7.73 -1.33 -0.76
C ALA A 168 7.48 -0.62 0.59
N LEU A 169 6.50 0.29 0.65
CA LEU A 169 6.09 0.92 1.90
C LEU A 169 5.58 -0.08 2.94
N ILE A 170 4.84 -1.12 2.51
CA ILE A 170 4.43 -2.23 3.39
C ILE A 170 5.66 -2.90 4.02
N ARG A 171 6.65 -3.26 3.19
CA ARG A 171 7.89 -3.91 3.67
C ARG A 171 8.68 -3.02 4.63
N ASP A 172 8.65 -1.70 4.44
CA ASP A 172 9.29 -0.76 5.35
C ASP A 172 8.62 -0.74 6.72
N LEU A 173 7.29 -0.78 6.78
CA LEU A 173 6.56 -0.88 8.04
C LEU A 173 6.83 -2.23 8.73
N GLU A 174 6.91 -3.32 7.96
CA GLU A 174 7.31 -4.63 8.50
C GLU A 174 8.75 -4.64 9.01
N ALA A 175 9.66 -3.90 8.38
CA ALA A 175 11.03 -3.73 8.86
C ALA A 175 11.08 -2.93 10.17
N CYS A 176 10.27 -1.87 10.28
CA CYS A 176 10.12 -1.10 11.51
C CYS A 176 9.57 -1.98 12.65
N GLU A 177 8.48 -2.70 12.39
CA GLU A 177 7.87 -3.63 13.36
C GLU A 177 8.90 -4.67 13.82
N ARG A 178 9.64 -5.29 12.88
CA ARG A 178 10.68 -6.26 13.23
C ARG A 178 11.81 -5.65 14.06
N ALA A 179 12.28 -4.46 13.73
CA ALA A 179 13.32 -3.77 14.49
C ALA A 179 12.85 -3.48 15.93
N LEU A 180 11.62 -2.99 16.10
CA LEU A 180 11.02 -2.72 17.41
C LEU A 180 10.82 -3.99 18.25
N LEU A 181 10.46 -5.11 17.61
CA LEU A 181 10.27 -6.40 18.29
C LEU A 181 11.59 -7.11 18.61
N ALA A 182 12.61 -6.93 17.77
CA ALA A 182 13.92 -7.55 17.92
C ALA A 182 14.88 -6.75 18.82
N GLY A 183 14.59 -5.46 19.06
CA GLY A 183 15.36 -4.61 19.97
C GLY A 183 15.57 -5.33 21.30
N ALA A 184 16.83 -5.67 21.61
CA ALA A 184 17.17 -6.46 22.77
C ALA A 184 17.30 -5.58 24.03
N PRO A 185 17.05 -6.15 25.22
CA PRO A 185 17.70 -5.68 26.43
C PRO A 185 19.10 -6.30 26.50
N GLU A 186 20.14 -5.59 26.05
CA GLU A 186 21.49 -5.89 26.54
C GLU A 186 21.71 -5.12 27.85
N HIS A 187 21.29 -5.72 28.97
CA HIS A 187 21.85 -5.33 30.26
C HIS A 187 23.02 -6.26 30.58
N PRO A 188 24.27 -5.77 30.57
CA PRO A 188 25.48 -6.57 30.84
C PRO A 188 25.58 -7.13 32.28
N TYR A 189 24.60 -6.89 33.15
CA TYR A 189 24.63 -7.27 34.57
C TYR A 189 23.70 -8.43 34.97
N ARG A 190 23.08 -9.16 34.02
CA ARG A 190 22.15 -10.26 34.35
C ARG A 190 22.78 -11.65 34.52
N ALA A 191 24.11 -11.76 34.49
CA ALA A 191 24.84 -13.02 34.66
C ALA A 191 25.50 -13.20 36.04
N VAL A 192 25.06 -12.46 37.06
CA VAL A 192 25.49 -12.68 38.46
C VAL A 192 24.24 -12.71 39.34
N GLY A 193 23.83 -13.92 39.70
CA GLY A 193 22.69 -14.21 40.58
C GLY A 193 22.50 -15.71 40.69
#